data_AF-A0A7J2J943-F1
#
_entry.id   AF-A0A7J2J943-F1
#
_cell.length_a   1.000
_cell.length_b   1.000
_cell.length_c   1.000
_cell.angle_alpha   90.00
_cell.angle_beta   90.00
_cell.angle_gamma   90.00
#
_symmetry.space_group_name_H-M   'P 1'
#
loop_
_entity.id
_entity.type
_entity.pdbx_description
1 polymer ?
#
loop_
_entity_poly.entity_id
_entity_poly.type
_entity_poly.pdbx_seq_one_letter_code
_entity_poly.pdbx_strand_id
1 'polypeptide(L)'
;MRVVFKDLKRGIVKLIPENMDDLWHLYNIIEKGDLVRALTFRTAEQKGDKIRAKKGEKKPMVLTIRVENVEFHDFSDRLRIHGIIEEGPQDIGSHHTINLKVGDYKEITIVKERWGPHHLKRIDEALRSRGKNDVIVVSLDDEEACIAVIRNSGVQV
;
A
#
# COMPACT_ATOMS: atom_id res chain seq x y z
N MET A 1 -6.55 -3.84 9.53
CA MET A 1 -6.38 -4.58 8.25
C MET A 1 -7.50 -5.58 8.07
N ARG A 2 -7.90 -5.88 6.82
CA ARG A 2 -8.80 -6.99 6.51
C ARG A 2 -8.18 -7.95 5.48
N VAL A 3 -8.16 -9.25 5.77
CA VAL A 3 -7.76 -10.28 4.79
C VAL A 3 -8.99 -10.70 3.98
N VAL A 4 -8.92 -10.58 2.66
CA VAL A 4 -10.00 -10.97 1.74
C VAL A 4 -9.81 -12.41 1.27
N PHE A 5 -8.58 -12.78 0.97
CA PHE A 5 -8.25 -14.11 0.46
C PHE A 5 -6.82 -14.48 0.85
N LYS A 6 -6.58 -15.75 1.16
CA LYS A 6 -5.26 -16.25 1.57
C LYS A 6 -5.07 -17.66 1.03
N ASP A 7 -4.14 -17.81 0.09
CA ASP A 7 -3.68 -19.08 -0.45
C ASP A 7 -2.16 -19.15 -0.38
N LEU A 8 -1.66 -19.76 0.70
CA LEU A 8 -0.22 -19.89 0.94
C LEU A 8 0.45 -20.90 0.01
N LYS A 9 -0.30 -21.84 -0.59
CA LYS A 9 0.27 -22.83 -1.52
C LYS A 9 0.65 -22.16 -2.84
N ARG A 10 -0.16 -21.19 -3.28
CA ARG A 10 0.11 -20.37 -4.47
C ARG A 10 0.87 -19.07 -4.16
N GLY A 11 1.14 -18.81 -2.88
CA GLY A 11 1.84 -17.61 -2.44
C GLY A 11 1.02 -16.32 -2.53
N ILE A 12 -0.32 -16.40 -2.60
CA ILE A 12 -1.21 -15.27 -2.85
C ILE A 12 -1.90 -14.85 -1.56
N VAL A 13 -1.78 -13.57 -1.19
CA VAL A 13 -2.55 -12.97 -0.10
C VAL A 13 -3.19 -11.67 -0.58
N LYS A 14 -4.49 -11.54 -0.36
CA LYS A 14 -5.27 -10.35 -0.69
C LYS A 14 -5.71 -9.65 0.58
N LEU A 15 -5.39 -8.36 0.67
CA LEU A 15 -5.55 -7.53 1.85
C LEU A 15 -6.24 -6.23 1.47
N ILE A 16 -6.98 -5.66 2.42
CA ILE A 16 -7.49 -4.30 2.36
C ILE A 16 -6.91 -3.56 3.57
N PRO A 17 -6.00 -2.58 3.36
CA PRO A 17 -5.56 -1.70 4.43
C PRO A 17 -6.69 -0.73 4.80
N GLU A 18 -6.91 -0.52 6.10
CA GLU A 18 -7.98 0.31 6.64
C GLU A 18 -7.42 1.57 7.32
N ASN A 19 -6.23 1.50 7.91
CA ASN A 19 -5.60 2.59 8.66
C ASN A 19 -4.10 2.75 8.32
N MET A 20 -3.44 3.70 8.98
CA MET A 20 -2.00 3.95 8.81
C MET A 20 -1.14 2.75 9.24
N ASP A 21 -1.43 2.16 10.39
CA ASP A 21 -0.68 1.02 10.91
C ASP A 21 -0.67 -0.14 9.91
N ASP A 22 -1.78 -0.37 9.20
CA ASP A 22 -1.86 -1.37 8.15
C ASP A 22 -0.90 -1.07 6.99
N LEU A 23 -0.77 0.20 6.58
CA LEU A 23 0.19 0.60 5.55
C LEU A 23 1.63 0.39 6.03
N TRP A 24 1.92 0.66 7.30
CA TRP A 24 3.21 0.36 7.91
C TRP A 24 3.47 -1.15 7.97
N HIS A 25 2.47 -1.97 8.32
CA HIS A 25 2.60 -3.42 8.26
C HIS A 25 2.86 -3.89 6.83
N LEU A 26 2.17 -3.35 5.83
CA LEU A 26 2.40 -3.64 4.41
C LEU A 26 3.82 -3.23 3.96
N TYR A 27 4.30 -2.06 4.38
CA TYR A 27 5.68 -1.60 4.12
C TYR A 27 6.72 -2.64 4.56
N ASN A 28 6.51 -3.27 5.72
CA ASN A 28 7.42 -4.27 6.27
C ASN A 28 7.19 -5.69 5.74
N ILE A 29 6.08 -5.94 5.02
CA ILE A 29 5.76 -7.24 4.43
C ILE A 29 6.22 -7.29 2.97
N ILE A 30 6.08 -6.19 2.24
CA ILE A 30 6.38 -6.13 0.81
C ILE A 30 7.88 -5.93 0.64
N GLU A 31 8.51 -6.84 -0.09
CA GLU A 31 9.95 -6.89 -0.33
C GLU A 31 10.25 -6.74 -1.81
N LYS A 32 11.49 -6.37 -2.12
CA LYS A 32 11.98 -6.31 -3.50
C LYS A 32 11.87 -7.69 -4.16
N GLY A 33 11.31 -7.73 -5.37
CA GLY A 33 11.09 -8.96 -6.14
C GLY A 33 9.68 -9.57 -6.00
N ASP A 34 8.90 -9.13 -5.02
CA ASP A 34 7.50 -9.51 -4.90
C ASP A 34 6.67 -9.00 -6.09
N LEU A 35 5.52 -9.65 -6.33
CA LEU A 35 4.51 -9.16 -7.23
C LEU A 35 3.37 -8.52 -6.44
N VAL A 36 3.06 -7.27 -6.76
CA VAL A 36 1.95 -6.53 -6.17
C VAL A 36 0.95 -6.17 -7.24
N ARG A 37 -0.30 -6.58 -7.04
CA ARG A 37 -1.42 -6.27 -7.93
C ARG A 37 -2.43 -5.37 -7.23
N ALA A 38 -2.72 -4.22 -7.84
CA ALA A 38 -3.68 -3.25 -7.33
C ALA A 38 -4.36 -2.46 -8.46
N LEU A 39 -5.49 -1.81 -8.14
CA LEU A 39 -6.17 -0.88 -9.03
C LEU A 39 -5.43 0.47 -9.06
N THR A 40 -5.03 0.92 -10.25
CA THR A 40 -4.39 2.21 -10.48
C THR A 40 -5.11 2.98 -11.59
N PHE A 41 -4.70 4.23 -11.81
CA PHE A 41 -5.25 5.07 -12.88
C PHE A 41 -4.13 5.47 -13.83
N ARG A 42 -4.33 5.25 -15.13
CA ARG A 42 -3.37 5.63 -16.16
C ARG A 42 -4.08 6.30 -17.34
N THR A 43 -3.36 7.21 -18.00
CA THR A 43 -3.84 7.85 -19.22
C THR A 43 -3.95 6.81 -20.33
N ALA A 44 -5.12 6.70 -20.96
CA ALA A 44 -5.30 5.79 -22.08
C ALA A 44 -4.43 6.22 -23.28
N GLU A 45 -3.82 5.25 -23.97
CA GLU A 45 -3.13 5.51 -25.24
C GLU A 45 -4.12 6.08 -26.26
N GLN A 46 -3.80 7.25 -26.84
CA GLN A 46 -4.57 7.82 -27.93
C GLN A 46 -4.23 7.09 -29.23
N LYS A 47 -5.10 6.19 -29.69
CA LYS A 47 -5.06 5.72 -31.07
C LYS A 47 -5.74 6.76 -31.97
N GLY A 48 -4.96 7.62 -32.62
CA GLY A 48 -5.45 8.44 -33.74
C GLY A 48 -4.60 9.66 -34.09
N ASP A 49 -4.22 9.77 -35.36
CA ASP A 49 -3.66 10.96 -36.02
C ASP A 49 -4.63 12.14 -35.92
N LYS A 50 -4.59 12.94 -34.83
CA LYS A 50 -5.21 14.29 -34.84
C LYS A 50 -4.41 15.31 -34.04
N ILE A 51 -4.13 16.40 -34.74
CA ILE A 51 -3.36 17.62 -34.47
C ILE A 51 -3.86 18.45 -33.25
N ARG A 52 -4.63 17.87 -32.33
CA ARG A 52 -5.08 18.56 -31.10
C ARG A 52 -4.99 17.63 -29.90
N ALA A 53 -3.96 17.84 -29.08
CA ALA A 53 -3.75 17.17 -27.80
C ALA A 53 -4.88 17.50 -26.81
N LYS A 54 -6.00 16.77 -26.89
CA LYS A 54 -6.93 16.68 -25.76
C LYS A 54 -6.23 15.89 -24.65
N LYS A 55 -6.13 16.48 -23.46
CA LYS A 55 -5.60 15.85 -22.24
C LYS A 55 -6.24 14.47 -22.08
N GLY A 56 -5.47 13.39 -22.22
CA GLY A 56 -6.01 12.03 -22.26
C GLY A 56 -6.77 11.68 -20.98
N GLU A 57 -7.89 10.98 -21.11
CA GLU A 57 -8.69 10.54 -19.98
C GLU A 57 -7.94 9.46 -19.18
N LYS A 58 -7.92 9.60 -17.85
CA LYS A 58 -7.40 8.58 -16.95
C LYS A 58 -8.42 7.47 -16.79
N LYS A 59 -8.04 6.24 -17.15
CA LYS A 59 -8.88 5.05 -16.96
C LYS A 59 -8.39 4.22 -15.78
N PRO A 60 -9.30 3.68 -14.95
CA PRO A 60 -8.93 2.71 -13.94
C PRO A 60 -8.46 1.42 -14.63
N MET A 61 -7.34 0.87 -14.17
CA MET A 61 -6.81 -0.41 -14.65
C MET A 61 -6.12 -1.14 -13.52
N VAL A 62 -6.13 -2.47 -13.59
CA VAL A 62 -5.42 -3.30 -12.62
C VAL A 62 -4.07 -3.66 -13.20
N LEU A 63 -3.01 -3.34 -12.46
CA LEU A 63 -1.64 -3.64 -12.83
C LEU A 63 -1.02 -4.55 -11.78
N THR A 64 -0.22 -5.51 -12.24
CA THR A 64 0.71 -6.29 -11.42
C THR A 64 2.11 -5.73 -11.67
N ILE A 65 2.77 -5.25 -10.61
CA ILE A 65 4.14 -4.76 -10.66
C ILE A 65 5.09 -5.70 -9.90
N ARG A 66 6.29 -5.87 -10.43
CA ARG A 66 7.45 -6.43 -9.73
C ARG A 66 8.10 -5.35 -8.89
N VAL A 67 8.08 -5.50 -7.58
CA VAL A 67 8.53 -4.48 -6.64
C VAL A 67 10.03 -4.26 -6.72
N GLU A 68 10.44 -3.01 -6.85
CA GLU A 68 11.84 -2.57 -6.79
C GLU A 68 12.14 -1.80 -5.51
N ASN A 69 11.21 -0.94 -5.08
CA ASN A 69 11.34 -0.15 -3.86
C ASN A 69 9.96 0.08 -3.22
N VAL A 70 9.93 0.22 -1.89
CA VAL A 70 8.73 0.58 -1.13
C VAL A 70 9.07 1.76 -0.24
N GLU A 71 8.25 2.81 -0.28
CA GLU A 71 8.41 4.01 0.53
C GLU A 71 7.15 4.24 1.35
N PHE A 72 7.32 4.38 2.65
CA PHE A 72 6.26 4.73 3.58
C PHE A 72 6.43 6.19 3.99
N HIS A 73 5.38 6.99 3.83
CA HIS A 73 5.39 8.40 4.19
C HIS A 73 4.41 8.66 5.34
N ASP A 74 4.92 8.63 6.56
CA ASP A 74 4.15 8.85 7.80
C ASP A 74 3.30 10.12 7.77
N PHE A 75 3.85 11.22 7.28
CA PHE A 75 3.14 12.52 7.25
C PHE A 75 2.03 12.63 6.20
N SER A 76 1.93 11.68 5.27
CA SER A 76 1.03 11.80 4.12
C SER A 76 0.15 10.58 3.88
N ASP A 77 0.05 9.72 4.89
CA ASP A 77 -0.85 8.56 4.97
C ASP A 77 -0.83 7.68 3.73
N ARG A 78 0.37 7.49 3.17
CA ARG A 78 0.54 6.75 1.91
C ARG A 78 1.71 5.78 1.93
N LEU A 79 1.48 4.66 1.26
CA LEU A 79 2.49 3.68 0.89
C LEU A 79 2.70 3.75 -0.62
N ARG A 80 3.94 3.99 -1.04
CA ARG A 80 4.33 4.01 -2.46
C ARG A 80 5.11 2.75 -2.76
N ILE A 81 4.63 1.97 -3.70
CA ILE A 81 5.27 0.73 -4.14
C ILE A 81 5.74 0.98 -5.56
N HIS A 82 7.04 1.15 -5.73
CA HIS A 82 7.69 1.36 -7.02
C HIS A 82 8.13 0.03 -7.61
N GLY A 83 7.95 -0.13 -8.91
CA GLY A 83 8.35 -1.35 -9.58
C GLY A 83 8.08 -1.32 -11.08
N ILE A 84 8.37 -2.44 -11.72
CA ILE A 84 8.18 -2.64 -13.17
C ILE A 84 6.87 -3.39 -13.40
N ILE A 85 6.06 -2.95 -14.37
CA ILE A 85 4.82 -3.65 -14.72
C ILE A 85 5.14 -5.00 -15.37
N GLU A 86 4.71 -6.09 -14.77
CA GLU A 86 4.78 -7.42 -15.38
C GLU A 86 3.48 -7.83 -16.07
N GLU A 87 2.33 -7.47 -15.50
CA GLU A 87 1.03 -7.80 -16.07
C GLU A 87 0.11 -6.58 -16.04
N GLY A 88 -0.58 -6.33 -17.15
CA GLY A 88 -1.51 -5.22 -17.27
C GLY A 88 -2.06 -5.08 -18.69
N PRO A 89 -3.09 -4.25 -18.87
CA PRO A 89 -3.68 -3.99 -20.18
C PRO A 89 -2.80 -3.11 -21.09
N GLN A 90 -1.81 -2.40 -20.53
CA GLN A 90 -0.89 -1.53 -21.26
C GLN A 90 0.44 -1.35 -20.49
N ASP A 91 1.46 -0.89 -21.20
CA ASP A 91 2.76 -0.44 -20.66
C ASP A 91 3.56 -1.51 -19.88
N ILE A 92 3.45 -2.76 -20.30
CA ILE A 92 4.23 -3.88 -19.75
C ILE A 92 5.74 -3.56 -19.91
N GLY A 93 6.52 -3.82 -18.86
CA GLY A 93 7.95 -3.51 -18.81
C GLY A 93 8.29 -2.07 -18.42
N SER A 94 7.31 -1.19 -18.27
CA SER A 94 7.54 0.19 -17.81
C SER A 94 7.51 0.31 -16.29
N HIS A 95 8.24 1.29 -15.74
CA HIS A 95 8.15 1.62 -14.31
C HIS A 95 6.79 2.22 -13.96
N HIS A 96 6.24 1.81 -12.83
CA HIS A 96 5.02 2.35 -12.27
C HIS A 96 5.10 2.40 -10.74
N THR A 97 4.35 3.33 -10.15
CA THR A 97 4.25 3.44 -8.70
C THR A 97 2.81 3.25 -8.29
N ILE A 98 2.52 2.17 -7.59
CA ILE A 98 1.23 1.96 -6.92
C ILE A 98 1.24 2.83 -5.67
N ASN A 99 0.25 3.73 -5.58
CA ASN A 99 0.05 4.56 -4.39
C ASN A 99 -1.16 4.03 -3.64
N LEU A 100 -0.95 3.52 -2.42
CA LEU A 100 -2.01 3.19 -1.48
C LEU A 100 -2.16 4.35 -0.50
N LYS A 101 -3.38 4.83 -0.31
CA LYS A 101 -3.72 5.86 0.66
C LYS A 101 -4.70 5.30 1.68
N VAL A 102 -4.58 5.70 2.94
CA VAL A 102 -5.58 5.41 3.97
C VAL A 102 -6.96 5.92 3.52
N GLY A 103 -8.00 5.11 3.74
CA GLY A 103 -9.38 5.44 3.39
C GLY A 103 -9.81 5.16 1.95
N ASP A 104 -8.89 4.76 1.05
CA ASP A 104 -9.25 4.35 -0.31
C ASP A 104 -9.93 2.95 -0.34
N TYR A 105 -9.74 2.14 0.72
CA TYR A 105 -10.22 0.76 0.85
C TYR A 105 -9.94 -0.13 -0.36
N LYS A 106 -8.91 0.20 -1.15
CA LYS A 106 -8.51 -0.55 -2.33
C LYS A 106 -7.89 -1.86 -1.92
N GLU A 107 -8.34 -2.93 -2.57
CA GLU A 107 -7.74 -4.25 -2.42
C GLU A 107 -6.35 -4.27 -3.04
N ILE A 108 -5.39 -4.80 -2.28
CA ILE A 108 -4.05 -5.12 -2.74
C ILE A 108 -3.86 -6.63 -2.67
N THR A 109 -3.34 -7.21 -3.75
CA THR A 109 -2.90 -8.60 -3.79
C THR A 109 -1.38 -8.63 -3.79
N ILE A 110 -0.80 -9.35 -2.84
CA ILE A 110 0.64 -9.60 -2.77
C ILE A 110 0.87 -11.05 -3.13
N VAL A 111 1.76 -11.29 -4.08
CA VAL A 111 2.21 -12.62 -4.49
C VAL A 111 3.69 -12.73 -4.19
N LYS A 112 4.03 -13.68 -3.33
CA LYS A 112 5.40 -14.02 -2.93
C LYS A 112 5.69 -15.46 -3.33
N GLU A 113 6.95 -15.76 -3.65
CA GLU A 113 7.41 -17.15 -3.82
C GLU A 113 7.20 -17.96 -2.54
N ARG A 114 7.51 -17.35 -1.38
CA ARG A 114 7.30 -17.97 -0.07
C ARG A 114 6.88 -16.96 0.99
N TRP A 115 5.76 -17.25 1.65
CA TRP A 115 5.35 -16.53 2.86
C TRP A 115 6.06 -17.11 4.09
N GLY A 116 7.14 -16.43 4.51
CA GLY A 116 7.84 -16.76 5.76
C GLY A 116 6.97 -16.59 7.03
N PRO A 117 7.33 -17.25 8.15
CA PRO A 117 6.59 -17.15 9.41
C PRO A 117 6.48 -15.72 9.95
N HIS A 118 7.51 -14.90 9.78
CA HIS A 118 7.53 -13.51 10.23
C HIS A 118 6.50 -12.64 9.48
N HIS A 119 6.32 -12.85 8.17
CA HIS A 119 5.27 -12.18 7.39
C HIS A 119 3.88 -12.52 7.93
N LEU A 120 3.63 -13.81 8.17
CA LEU A 120 2.33 -14.29 8.66
C LEU A 120 2.04 -13.78 10.07
N LYS A 121 3.06 -13.78 10.94
CA LYS A 121 2.96 -13.21 12.29
C LYS A 121 2.61 -11.73 12.24
N ARG A 122 3.25 -10.97 11.34
CA ARG A 122 2.97 -9.54 11.18
C ARG A 122 1.56 -9.24 10.66
N ILE A 123 1.04 -10.09 9.75
CA ILE A 123 -0.36 -10.02 9.34
C ILE A 123 -1.28 -10.31 10.53
N ASP A 124 -0.99 -11.32 11.35
CA ASP A 124 -1.79 -11.64 12.54
C ASP A 124 -1.77 -10.49 13.57
N GLU A 125 -0.61 -9.87 13.79
CA GLU A 125 -0.46 -8.68 14.65
C GLU A 125 -1.34 -7.53 14.15
N ALA A 126 -1.31 -7.21 12.85
CA ALA A 126 -2.15 -6.17 12.24
C ALA A 126 -3.67 -6.47 12.35
N LEU A 127 -4.05 -7.75 12.38
CA LEU A 127 -5.45 -8.16 12.57
C LEU A 127 -5.89 -8.03 14.04
N ARG A 128 -5.01 -8.36 14.99
CA ARG A 128 -5.29 -8.25 16.43
C ARG A 128 -5.34 -6.80 16.92
N SER A 129 -4.53 -5.93 16.32
CA SER A 129 -4.41 -4.52 16.68
C SER A 129 -5.54 -3.66 16.07
N ARG A 130 -6.44 -4.28 15.30
CA ARG A 130 -7.62 -3.63 14.72
C ARG A 130 -8.49 -3.00 15.81
N GLY A 131 -8.59 -1.67 15.78
CA GLY A 131 -9.42 -0.87 16.70
C GLY A 131 -8.83 -0.63 18.09
N LYS A 132 -7.54 -0.92 18.33
CA LYS A 132 -6.92 -0.86 19.68
C LYS A 132 -5.73 0.10 19.84
N ASN A 133 -5.40 0.90 18.83
CA ASN A 133 -4.02 1.38 18.69
C ASN A 133 -3.76 2.88 18.93
N ASP A 134 -4.75 3.68 19.30
CA ASP A 134 -4.48 5.09 19.61
C ASP A 134 -4.35 5.25 21.13
N VAL A 135 -3.11 5.25 21.64
CA VAL A 135 -2.83 5.70 23.01
C VAL A 135 -2.46 7.18 22.94
N ILE A 136 -3.25 8.02 23.59
CA ILE A 136 -2.96 9.45 23.70
C ILE A 136 -2.15 9.69 24.96
N VAL A 137 -0.97 10.29 24.81
CA VAL A 137 -0.12 10.76 25.90
C VAL A 137 -0.18 12.28 25.94
N VAL A 138 -0.47 12.83 27.11
CA VAL A 138 -0.46 14.28 27.32
C VAL A 138 0.61 14.58 28.36
N SER A 139 1.61 15.35 27.95
CA SER A 139 2.58 15.96 28.87
C SER A 139 2.16 17.41 29.10
N LEU A 140 2.04 17.80 30.36
CA LEU A 140 1.60 19.14 30.77
C LEU A 140 2.69 19.75 31.64
N ASP A 141 3.05 20.98 31.32
CA ASP A 141 3.79 21.89 32.19
C ASP A 141 2.90 23.08 32.58
N ASP A 142 3.44 24.02 33.35
CA ASP A 142 2.74 25.26 33.71
C ASP A 142 2.49 26.20 32.52
N GLU A 143 3.40 26.23 31.54
CA GLU A 143 3.31 27.10 30.35
C GLU A 143 2.93 26.36 29.05
N GLU A 144 3.19 25.05 28.94
CA GLU A 144 3.04 24.29 27.69
C GLU A 144 2.34 22.93 27.86
N ALA A 145 1.73 22.46 26.77
CA ALA A 145 1.14 21.14 26.68
C ALA A 145 1.59 20.45 25.39
N CYS A 146 2.04 19.20 25.50
CA CYS A 146 2.42 18.35 24.39
C CYS A 146 1.49 17.14 24.34
N ILE A 147 0.74 17.00 23.25
CA ILE A 147 -0.16 15.86 23.00
C ILE A 147 0.48 14.97 21.96
N ALA A 148 0.80 13.74 22.34
CA ALA A 148 1.34 12.74 21.44
C ALA A 148 0.37 11.57 21.27
N VAL A 149 0.31 11.00 20.08
CA VAL A 149 -0.39 9.74 19.79
C VAL A 149 0.66 8.66 19.58
N ILE A 150 0.63 7.63 20.42
CA ILE A 150 1.44 6.43 20.24
C ILE A 150 0.64 5.45 19.38
N ARG A 151 1.25 5.02 18.27
CA ARG A 151 0.74 4.04 17.33
C ARG A 151 1.74 2.90 17.13
N ASN A 152 1.35 1.84 16.42
CA ASN A 152 2.29 0.79 16.02
C ASN A 152 3.37 1.32 15.05
N SER A 153 3.04 2.32 14.24
CA SER A 153 3.99 2.97 13.33
C SER A 153 5.01 3.86 14.04
N GLY A 154 4.77 4.28 15.29
CA GLY A 154 5.66 5.16 16.04
C GLY A 154 4.91 6.18 16.91
N VAL A 155 5.62 7.21 17.36
CA VAL A 155 5.07 8.32 18.14
C VAL A 155 4.88 9.53 17.24
N GLN A 156 3.67 10.09 17.25
CA GLN A 156 3.34 11.34 16.57
C GLN A 156 3.06 12.42 17.61
N VAL A 157 3.94 13.42 17.67
CA VAL A 157 3.82 14.62 18.53
C VAL A 157 3.19 15.76 17.76
#